data_AF-A0A9W3A257-F1
#
_entry.id   AF-A0A9W3A257-F1
#
_cell.length_a   1.000
_cell.length_b   1.000
_cell.length_c   1.000
_cell.angle_alpha   90.00
_cell.angle_beta   90.00
_cell.angle_gamma   90.00
#
_symmetry.space_group_name_H-M   'P 1'
#
loop_
_entity.id
_entity.type
_entity.pdbx_description
1 polymer ?
#
loop_
_entity_poly.entity_id
_entity_poly.type
_entity_poly.pdbx_seq_one_letter_code
_entity_poly.pdbx_strand_id
1 'polypeptide(L)'
;MMADRTEMNCFTLCGLLTLAFTLSTQQENCPLDEVLFEDGYSYNPEPFARCVCTKGQFECVGVMCEKPTCKDNERPVVRMGVFCPKCPEKENVAIGESYN
;
A
#
# COMPACT_ATOMS: atom_id res chain seq x y z
N MET A 1 -29.32 -16.66 -53.13
CA MET A 1 -27.93 -16.62 -52.61
C MET A 1 -28.00 -16.99 -51.15
N MET A 2 -27.65 -18.24 -50.86
CA MET A 2 -27.67 -18.80 -49.51
C MET A 2 -26.50 -18.16 -48.76
N ALA A 3 -26.77 -17.49 -47.64
CA ALA A 3 -25.71 -17.10 -46.72
C ALA A 3 -25.05 -18.41 -46.24
N ASP A 4 -23.81 -18.59 -46.66
CA ASP A 4 -23.02 -19.79 -46.41
C ASP A 4 -22.85 -19.98 -44.90
N ARG A 5 -23.39 -21.09 -44.37
CA ARG A 5 -23.48 -21.41 -42.94
C ARG A 5 -22.10 -21.47 -42.24
N THR A 6 -21.02 -21.46 -43.01
CA THR A 6 -19.63 -21.57 -42.56
C THR A 6 -19.06 -20.23 -42.06
N GLU A 7 -19.56 -19.10 -42.57
CA GLU A 7 -19.14 -17.74 -42.18
C GLU A 7 -19.61 -17.38 -40.76
N MET A 8 -20.81 -17.81 -40.39
CA MET A 8 -21.45 -17.46 -39.11
C MET A 8 -20.74 -18.06 -37.89
N ASN A 9 -20.09 -19.21 -38.07
CA ASN A 9 -19.26 -19.82 -37.02
C ASN A 9 -17.98 -19.02 -36.76
N CYS A 10 -17.41 -18.38 -37.78
CA CYS A 10 -16.18 -17.61 -37.66
C CYS A 10 -16.40 -16.31 -36.88
N PHE A 11 -17.47 -15.58 -37.19
CA PHE A 11 -17.86 -14.38 -36.44
C PHE A 11 -18.23 -14.69 -34.99
N THR A 12 -18.93 -15.81 -34.76
CA THR A 12 -19.33 -16.22 -33.42
C THR A 12 -18.14 -16.69 -32.58
N LEU A 13 -17.22 -17.46 -33.16
CA LEU A 13 -15.98 -17.87 -32.50
C LEU A 13 -15.07 -16.69 -32.21
N CYS A 14 -14.90 -15.77 -33.16
CA CYS A 14 -14.10 -14.57 -32.98
C CYS A 14 -14.70 -13.66 -31.90
N GLY A 15 -16.03 -13.48 -31.89
CA GLY A 15 -16.74 -12.73 -30.85
C GLY A 15 -16.66 -13.36 -29.46
N LEU A 16 -16.73 -14.69 -29.36
CA LEU A 16 -16.55 -15.40 -28.09
C LEU A 16 -15.10 -15.34 -27.59
N LEU A 17 -14.12 -15.43 -28.51
CA LEU A 17 -12.71 -15.29 -28.17
C LEU A 17 -12.41 -13.88 -27.67
N THR A 18 -12.85 -12.82 -28.36
CA THR A 18 -12.64 -11.44 -27.89
C THR A 18 -13.31 -11.18 -26.56
N LEU A 19 -14.54 -11.67 -26.33
CA LEU A 19 -15.19 -11.64 -25.03
C LEU A 19 -14.34 -12.34 -23.95
N ALA A 20 -13.87 -13.56 -24.21
CA ALA A 20 -13.02 -14.29 -23.28
C ALA A 20 -11.69 -13.56 -22.98
N PHE A 21 -11.06 -12.96 -23.98
CA PHE A 21 -9.85 -12.15 -23.80
C PHE A 21 -10.12 -10.90 -22.95
N THR A 22 -11.26 -10.22 -23.13
CA THR A 22 -11.64 -9.08 -22.29
C THR A 22 -12.00 -9.47 -20.86
N LEU A 23 -12.53 -10.68 -20.63
CA LEU A 23 -12.74 -11.18 -19.27
C LEU A 23 -11.44 -11.60 -18.57
N SER A 24 -10.38 -11.89 -19.33
CA SER A 24 -9.13 -12.44 -18.82
C SER A 24 -8.03 -11.40 -18.59
N THR A 25 -8.31 -10.09 -18.67
CA THR A 25 -7.27 -9.09 -18.39
C THR A 25 -6.93 -9.15 -16.90
N GLN A 26 -5.74 -9.66 -16.57
CA GLN A 26 -5.22 -9.62 -15.21
C GLN A 26 -4.67 -8.20 -15.02
N GLN A 27 -5.35 -7.39 -14.21
CA GLN A 27 -4.91 -6.02 -13.92
C GLN A 27 -3.66 -6.09 -13.04
N GLU A 28 -2.48 -5.82 -13.60
CA GLU A 28 -1.21 -5.85 -12.86
C GLU A 28 -0.94 -4.51 -12.13
N ASN A 29 -1.43 -3.41 -12.69
CA ASN A 29 -1.27 -2.06 -12.13
C ASN A 29 -2.30 -1.77 -11.03
N CYS A 30 -1.89 -1.06 -9.99
CA CYS A 30 -2.76 -0.70 -8.89
C CYS A 30 -3.43 0.66 -9.13
N PRO A 31 -4.78 0.74 -9.07
CA PRO A 31 -5.48 2.01 -9.11
C PRO A 31 -5.38 2.72 -7.75
N LEU A 32 -5.01 4.00 -7.77
CA LEU A 32 -5.12 4.91 -6.63
C LEU A 32 -5.72 6.23 -7.13
N ASP A 33 -6.91 6.54 -6.63
CA ASP A 33 -7.76 7.60 -7.15
C ASP A 33 -7.99 7.44 -8.67
N GLU A 34 -7.55 8.42 -9.47
CA GLU A 34 -7.68 8.43 -10.94
C GLU A 34 -6.40 8.01 -11.66
N VAL A 35 -5.40 7.50 -10.93
CA VAL A 35 -4.06 7.17 -11.45
C VAL A 35 -3.77 5.68 -11.32
N LEU A 36 -3.12 5.11 -12.33
CA LEU A 36 -2.62 3.73 -12.32
C LEU A 36 -1.13 3.71 -12.00
N PHE A 37 -0.76 2.94 -10.99
CA PHE A 37 0.61 2.73 -10.56
C PHE A 37 1.10 1.34 -10.96
N GLU A 38 2.34 1.25 -11.42
CA GLU A 38 2.95 -0.01 -11.84
C GLU A 38 3.21 -0.94 -10.64
N ASP A 39 3.27 -2.24 -10.90
CA ASP A 39 3.68 -3.24 -9.92
C ASP A 39 5.05 -2.88 -9.31
N GLY A 40 5.16 -3.01 -7.99
CA GLY A 40 6.34 -2.60 -7.22
C GLY A 40 6.38 -1.11 -6.84
N TYR A 41 5.47 -0.26 -7.35
CA TYR A 41 5.38 1.13 -6.90
C TYR A 41 5.11 1.19 -5.39
N SER A 42 5.91 1.97 -4.66
CA SER A 42 5.79 2.13 -3.22
C SER A 42 5.54 3.57 -2.80
N TYR A 43 4.65 3.77 -1.84
CA TYR A 43 4.40 5.09 -1.25
C TYR A 43 4.07 5.00 0.25
N ASN A 44 4.11 6.14 0.93
CA ASN A 44 3.87 6.28 2.35
C ASN A 44 2.64 7.18 2.58
N PRO A 45 1.42 6.62 2.73
CA PRO A 45 0.21 7.43 2.99
C PRO A 45 0.25 8.11 4.36
N GLU A 46 0.95 7.51 5.31
CA GLU A 46 1.17 8.02 6.66
C GLU A 46 2.65 7.93 7.01
N PRO A 47 3.16 8.70 8.00
CA PRO A 47 4.58 8.69 8.39
C PRO A 47 5.12 7.30 8.73
N PHE A 48 4.22 6.35 9.03
CA PHE A 48 4.50 5.04 9.60
C PHE A 48 3.84 3.88 8.85
N ALA A 49 3.28 4.15 7.67
CA ALA A 49 2.74 3.15 6.77
C ALA A 49 3.53 3.15 5.46
N ARG A 50 3.81 1.96 4.93
CA ARG A 50 4.34 1.77 3.59
C ARG A 50 3.39 0.86 2.82
N CYS A 51 2.94 1.32 1.67
CA CYS A 51 2.16 0.54 0.73
C CYS A 51 3.01 0.21 -0.48
N VAL A 52 2.82 -1.00 -1.02
CA VAL A 52 3.46 -1.46 -2.25
C VAL A 52 2.38 -1.98 -3.18
N CYS A 53 2.40 -1.56 -4.44
CA CYS A 53 1.56 -2.14 -5.47
C CYS A 53 2.04 -3.56 -5.77
N THR A 54 1.16 -4.55 -5.65
CA THR A 54 1.45 -5.95 -5.95
C THR A 54 0.26 -6.57 -6.64
N LYS A 55 0.43 -6.95 -7.91
CA LYS A 55 -0.57 -7.67 -8.73
C LYS A 55 -1.95 -7.00 -8.73
N GLY A 56 -1.97 -5.68 -8.96
CA GLY A 56 -3.20 -4.89 -9.07
C GLY A 56 -3.81 -4.45 -7.74
N GLN A 57 -3.18 -4.76 -6.59
CA GLN A 57 -3.66 -4.32 -5.28
C GLN A 57 -2.53 -3.69 -4.45
N PHE A 58 -2.86 -2.70 -3.63
CA PHE A 58 -1.91 -2.16 -2.66
C PHE A 58 -1.86 -3.01 -1.40
N GLU A 59 -0.69 -3.58 -1.13
CA GLU A 59 -0.38 -4.23 0.14
C GLU A 59 0.31 -3.23 1.06
N CYS A 60 -0.34 -2.90 2.18
CA CYS A 60 0.15 -1.91 3.12
C CYS A 60 0.61 -2.54 4.42
N VAL A 61 1.83 -2.19 4.84
CA VAL A 61 2.37 -2.51 6.16
C VAL A 61 2.43 -1.20 6.96
N GLY A 62 1.58 -1.12 7.98
CA GLY A 62 1.65 -0.09 9.00
C GLY A 62 2.38 -0.62 10.22
N VAL A 63 3.30 0.15 10.78
CA VAL A 63 3.79 -0.14 12.12
C VAL A 63 2.79 0.43 13.11
N MET A 64 2.04 -0.46 13.75
CA MET A 64 1.19 -0.07 14.87
C MET A 64 2.07 0.09 16.10
N CYS A 65 2.18 1.32 16.58
CA CYS A 65 2.80 1.59 17.87
C CYS A 65 1.82 1.23 18.99
N GLU A 66 2.29 0.50 20.00
CA GLU A 66 1.56 0.38 21.25
C GLU A 66 1.38 1.77 21.87
N LYS A 67 0.17 2.08 22.34
CA LYS A 67 -0.10 3.34 23.02
C LYS A 67 0.56 3.30 24.40
N PRO A 68 1.58 4.12 24.68
CA PRO A 68 2.23 4.10 25.98
C PRO A 68 1.28 4.66 27.05
N THR A 69 1.32 4.07 28.24
CA THR A 69 0.60 4.55 29.43
C THR A 69 1.58 5.35 30.30
N CYS A 70 1.52 6.67 30.24
CA CYS A 70 2.41 7.55 30.98
C CYS A 70 1.90 7.84 32.40
N LYS A 71 2.81 8.18 33.31
CA LYS A 71 2.46 8.56 34.69
C LYS A 71 1.90 9.99 34.72
N ASP A 72 1.21 10.34 35.81
CA ASP A 72 0.86 11.73 36.16
C ASP A 72 0.18 12.57 35.06
N ASN A 73 -0.69 11.94 34.25
CA ASN A 73 -1.38 12.57 33.11
C ASN A 73 -0.44 13.13 32.01
N GLU A 74 0.82 12.69 31.97
CA GLU A 74 1.74 13.05 30.90
C GLU A 74 1.21 12.55 29.55
N ARG A 75 1.38 13.38 28.50
CA ARG A 75 1.01 13.00 27.14
C ARG A 75 2.21 12.38 26.43
N PRO A 76 2.03 11.25 25.72
CA PRO A 76 3.08 10.69 24.89
C PRO A 76 3.55 11.71 23.85
N VAL A 77 4.86 11.78 23.63
CA VAL A 77 5.48 12.69 22.66
C VAL A 77 6.24 11.90 21.61
N VAL A 78 6.17 12.33 20.36
CA VAL A 78 7.01 11.81 19.27
C VAL A 78 8.27 12.68 19.20
N ARG A 79 9.44 12.09 19.45
CA ARG A 79 10.74 12.79 19.37
C ARG A 79 11.33 12.64 17.96
N MET A 80 12.15 13.62 17.56
CA MET A 80 12.89 13.56 16.29
C MET A 80 13.71 12.26 16.21
N GLY A 81 13.58 11.53 15.10
CA GLY A 81 14.27 10.25 14.89
C GLY A 81 13.67 9.05 15.63
N VAL A 82 12.57 9.22 16.37
CA VAL A 82 11.86 8.12 17.05
C VAL A 82 10.54 7.84 16.34
N PHE A 83 10.32 6.56 16.04
CA PHE A 83 9.17 6.09 15.27
C PHE A 83 7.87 6.10 16.09
N CYS A 84 7.90 5.59 17.32
CA CYS A 84 6.71 5.51 18.18
C CYS A 84 6.70 6.60 19.25
N PRO A 85 5.52 7.14 19.61
CA PRO A 85 5.41 8.05 20.74
C PRO A 85 5.89 7.37 22.01
N LYS A 86 6.64 8.10 22.84
CA LYS A 86 7.13 7.64 24.15
C LYS A 86 6.68 8.61 25.24
N CYS A 87 6.64 8.14 26.47
CA CYS A 87 6.44 9.04 27.60
C CYS A 87 7.63 10.00 27.71
N PRO A 88 7.39 11.26 28.09
CA PRO A 88 8.47 12.19 28.33
C PRO A 88 9.35 11.65 29.47
N GLU A 89 10.57 11.25 29.16
CA GLU A 89 11.58 11.08 30.19
C GLU A 89 11.86 12.47 30.78
N LYS A 90 11.65 12.62 32.09
CA LYS A 90 12.19 13.77 32.82
C LYS A 90 13.69 13.78 32.52
N GLU A 91 14.20 14.87 31.96
CA GLU A 91 15.63 15.05 31.72
C GLU A 91 16.34 14.85 33.06
N ASN A 92 16.82 13.64 33.31
CA ASN A 92 17.96 13.46 34.18
C ASN A 92 19.09 14.04 33.34
N VAL A 93 19.33 15.34 33.52
CA VAL A 93 20.58 15.97 33.11
C VAL A 93 21.68 15.10 33.69
N ALA A 94 22.21 14.20 32.87
CA ALA A 94 23.41 13.46 33.20
C ALA A 94 24.50 14.52 33.28
N ILE A 95 24.76 14.98 34.51
CA ILE A 95 26.00 15.64 34.87
C ILE A 95 27.11 14.74 34.32
N GLY A 96 27.86 15.26 33.35
CA GLY A 96 28.64 14.49 32.40
C GLY A 96 29.50 13.40 33.04
N GLU A 97 29.39 12.20 32.49
CA GLU A 97 30.48 11.23 32.61
C GLU A 97 31.54 11.59 31.58
N SER A 98 32.69 12.00 32.10
CA SER A 98 33.92 12.32 31.36
C SER A 98 34.32 11.18 30.42
N TYR A 99 34.57 11.51 29.15
CA TYR A 99 35.41 10.72 28.25
C TYR A 99 36.61 11.55 27.79
N ASN A 100 37.62 11.62 28.65
CA ASN A 100 39.07 11.39 28.45
C ASN A 100 39.89 12.09 29.53
#